data_AF-A0A2P6Q5C2-F1
#
_entry.id   AF-A0A2P6Q5C2-F1
#
_cell.length_a   1.000
_cell.length_b   1.000
_cell.length_c   1.000
_cell.angle_alpha   90.00
_cell.angle_beta   90.00
_cell.angle_gamma   90.00
#
_symmetry.space_group_name_H-M   'P 1'
#
loop_
_entity.id
_entity.type
_entity.pdbx_description
1 polymer ?
#
loop_
_entity_poly.entity_id
_entity_poly.type
_entity_poly.pdbx_seq_one_letter_code
_entity_poly.pdbx_strand_id
1 'polypeptide(L)' 'MPAACAVKMIHTMLLIHDDFPCMDNDDLRRGKPTNHKVFGEDVAVLAGEALLSFAV' A
#
# COMPACT_ATOMS: atom_id res chain seq x y z
N MET A 1 -7.86 3.84 -20.58
CA MET A 1 -6.90 3.18 -19.65
C MET A 1 -6.58 3.97 -18.37
N PRO A 2 -6.59 5.31 -18.31
CA PRO A 2 -6.24 6.05 -17.07
C PRO A 2 -7.06 5.64 -15.83
N ALA A 3 -8.38 5.47 -15.98
CA ALA A 3 -9.25 5.04 -14.87
C ALA A 3 -8.86 3.68 -14.28
N ALA A 4 -8.42 2.72 -15.11
CA ALA A 4 -7.98 1.41 -14.62
C ALA A 4 -6.68 1.52 -13.80
N CYS A 5 -5.77 2.42 -14.20
CA CYS A 5 -4.56 2.72 -13.43
C CYS A 5 -4.91 3.35 -12.07
N ALA A 6 -5.79 4.36 -12.06
CA ALA A 6 -6.26 5.00 -10.83
C ALA A 6 -6.88 3.99 -9.85
N VAL A 7 -7.78 3.13 -10.33
CA VAL A 7 -8.39 2.06 -9.51
C VAL A 7 -7.33 1.14 -8.92
N LYS A 8 -6.32 0.76 -9.72
CA LYS A 8 -5.26 -0.13 -9.23
C LYS A 8 -4.33 0.55 -8.23
N MET A 9 -4.07 1.85 -8.38
CA MET A 9 -3.31 2.65 -7.41
C MET A 9 -4.06 2.72 -6.08
N ILE A 10 -5.34 3.09 -6.07
CA ILE A 10 -6.19 3.12 -4.87
C ILE A 10 -6.22 1.75 -4.21
N HIS A 11 -6.52 0.70 -4.97
CA HIS A 11 -6.55 -0.67 -4.45
C HIS A 11 -5.21 -1.10 -3.84
N THR A 12 -4.08 -0.69 -4.43
CA THR A 12 -2.76 -1.05 -3.90
C THR A 12 -2.42 -0.24 -2.66
N MET A 13 -2.85 1.03 -2.59
CA MET A 13 -2.63 1.87 -1.43
C MET A 13 -3.39 1.37 -0.20
N LEU A 14 -4.64 0.90 -0.39
CA LEU A 14 -5.44 0.27 0.66
C LEU A 14 -4.74 -0.97 1.23
N LEU A 15 -4.29 -1.88 0.35
CA LEU A 15 -3.58 -3.08 0.80
C LEU A 15 -2.30 -2.77 1.59
N ILE A 16 -1.58 -1.70 1.26
CA ILE A 16 -0.35 -1.31 1.98
C ILE A 16 -0.68 -0.86 3.41
N HIS A 17 -1.75 -0.09 3.60
CA HIS A 17 -2.18 0.35 4.93
C HIS A 17 -2.81 -0.79 5.73
N ASP A 18 -3.59 -1.66 5.08
CA ASP A 18 -4.18 -2.85 5.70
C ASP A 18 -3.08 -3.80 6.22
N ASP A 19 -1.93 -3.90 5.55
CA ASP A 19 -0.81 -4.75 5.97
C ASP A 19 -0.23 -4.37 7.35
N PHE A 20 -0.50 -3.18 7.89
CA PHE A 20 0.20 -2.66 9.08
C PHE A 20 -0.10 -3.45 10.35
N PRO A 21 0.82 -3.42 11.35
CA PRO A 21 0.61 -4.11 12.62
C PRO A 21 -0.66 -3.72 13.39
N CYS A 22 -1.17 -2.51 13.16
CA CYS A 22 -2.41 -2.02 13.77
C CYS A 22 -3.69 -2.43 13.03
N MET A 23 -3.58 -3.03 11.84
CA MET A 23 -4.69 -3.53 11.03
C MET A 23 -4.59 -5.05 10.90
N ASP A 24 -4.13 -5.58 9.76
CA ASP A 24 -4.06 -7.02 9.52
C ASP A 24 -2.73 -7.64 10.01
N ASN A 25 -1.69 -6.82 10.21
CA ASN A 25 -0.35 -7.24 10.62
C ASN A 25 0.24 -8.32 9.70
N ASP A 26 0.07 -8.15 8.39
CA ASP A 26 0.54 -9.09 7.38
C ASP A 26 2.06 -8.95 7.17
N ASP A 27 2.82 -10.02 7.39
CA ASP A 27 4.25 -10.06 7.09
C ASP A 27 4.53 -10.20 5.58
N LEU A 28 3.58 -10.79 4.82
CA LEU A 28 3.73 -11.09 3.40
C LEU A 28 2.50 -10.66 2.59
N ARG A 29 2.74 -10.06 1.42
CA ARG A 29 1.72 -9.77 0.41
C ARG A 29 2.18 -10.30 -0.95
N ARG A 30 1.33 -11.13 -1.58
CA ARG A 30 1.61 -11.76 -2.88
C ARG A 30 2.96 -12.52 -2.91
N GLY A 31 3.28 -13.21 -1.82
CA GLY A 31 4.50 -14.02 -1.67
C GLY A 31 5.78 -13.21 -1.45
N LYS A 32 5.69 -11.91 -1.16
CA LYS A 32 6.83 -11.03 -0.87
C LYS A 32 6.61 -10.30 0.46
N PRO A 33 7.67 -9.88 1.17
CA PRO A 33 7.54 -9.03 2.35
C PRO A 33 6.71 -7.78 2.08
N THR A 34 5.85 -7.42 3.03
CA THR A 34 5.01 -6.20 2.95
C THR A 34 5.86 -4.94 3.07
N ASN A 35 5.33 -3.81 2.61
CA ASN A 35 6.10 -2.57 2.53
C ASN A 35 6.66 -2.13 3.88
N HIS A 36 5.88 -2.25 4.96
CA HIS A 36 6.34 -1.85 6.30
C HIS A 36 7.46 -2.78 6.82
N LYS A 37 7.49 -4.05 6.41
CA LYS A 37 8.57 -4.99 6.75
C LYS A 37 9.87 -4.69 6.02
N VAL A 38 9.81 -4.13 4.81
CA VAL A 38 11.00 -3.82 3.99
C VAL A 38 11.52 -2.40 4.27
N PHE A 39 10.62 -1.43 4.42
CA PHE A 39 10.95 -0.01 4.40
C PHE A 39 10.62 0.73 5.70
N GLY A 40 9.97 0.07 6.66
CA GLY A 40 9.43 0.73 7.87
C GLY A 40 8.00 1.23 7.68
N GLU A 41 7.27 1.37 8.79
CA GLU A 41 5.88 1.83 8.79
C GLU A 41 5.76 3.27 8.27
N ASP A 42 6.64 4.17 8.66
CA ASP A 42 6.63 5.59 8.24
C ASP A 42 6.69 5.76 6.72
N VAL A 43 7.63 5.06 6.07
CA VAL A 43 7.76 5.07 4.60
C VAL A 43 6.56 4.40 3.94
N ALA A 44 6.05 3.32 4.52
CA ALA A 44 4.89 2.61 3.97
C ALA A 44 3.59 3.43 4.06
N VAL A 45 3.41 4.26 5.10
CA VAL A 45 2.28 5.22 5.19
C VAL A 45 2.36 6.19 4.01
N LEU A 46 3.52 6.84 3.86
CA LEU A 46 3.74 7.85 2.82
C LEU A 46 3.61 7.26 1.41
N ALA A 47 4.00 6.00 1.21
CA ALA A 47 3.80 5.30 -0.05
C ALA A 47 2.30 5.12 -0.38
N GLY A 48 1.47 4.82 0.62
CA GLY A 48 0.02 4.78 0.47
C GLY A 48 -0.57 6.14 0.08
N GLU A 49 -0.21 7.20 0.81
CA GLU A 49 -0.66 8.58 0.54
C GLU A 49 -0.25 9.07 -0.85
N ALA A 50 0.96 8.73 -1.30
CA ALA A 50 1.42 9.06 -2.64
C ALA A 50 0.58 8.35 -3.72
N LEU A 51 0.31 7.05 -3.56
CA LEU A 51 -0.53 6.30 -4.51
C LEU A 51 -1.96 6.82 -4.57
N LEU A 52 -2.54 7.23 -3.43
CA LEU A 52 -3.84 7.90 -3.42
C LEU A 52 -3.78 9.21 -4.19
N SER A 53 -2.79 10.06 -3.90
CA SER A 53 -2.63 11.38 -4.51
C SER A 53 -2.41 11.31 -6.03
N PHE A 54 -1.71 10.28 -6.53
CA PHE A 54 -1.53 10.07 -7.98
C PHE A 54 -2.75 9.50 -8.69
N ALA A 55 -3.69 8.91 -7.94
CA ALA A 55 -4.86 8.26 -8.52
C ALA A 55 -5.99 9.24 -8.85
N VAL A 56 -5.98 10.44 -8.27
CA VAL A 56 -7.01 11.48 -8.40
C VAL A 56 -6.48 12.61 -9.27
#